data_AF-A0A2J6S0B2-F1
#
_entry.id   AF-A0A2J6S0B2-F1
#
_cell.length_a   1.000
_cell.length_b   1.000
_cell.length_c   1.000
_cell.angle_alpha   90.00
_cell.angle_beta   90.00
_cell.angle_gamma   90.00
#
_symmetry.space_group_name_H-M   'P 1'
#
loop_
_entity.id
_entity.type
_entity.pdbx_description
1 polymer ?
#
loop_
_entity_poly.entity_id
_entity_poly.type
_entity_poly.pdbx_seq_one_letter_code
_entity_poly.pdbx_strand_id
1 'polypeptide(L)'
;MAITILAPAPAVPYQTVKDSDDEDENGGVDLEGDSDMRPSKRARRTKDIVTPGETVTGDPQWMRGHGTYIAPSSTEIVATVAGTVQKTNKLLSVRPLRARYTPEIGDLVVGRIIEVQSKRWRVDVGAPVLAGLPLSAINLPGGILRKRTETDELQIRTFFSEGDLLVAEVQSLYQDGSASLHTRSLKYGKLRNGVFMSVSGTGGGGGVVRARRQVWTIDTVHGGGKVDVILGVNGYIWISKHIEVAGGDTAITRIEESVSSTVYSSQNDEISAETRREIARIRGVITLLVEEGLKVDEDMVMRGYEAAVMVDGGNSGESTTYLGGQMGKRVLEMLSGS
;
A
#
# COMPACT_ATOMS: atom_id res chain seq x y z
N MET A 1 37.63 -25.50 -19.79
CA MET A 1 38.16 -24.36 -19.03
C MET A 1 37.42 -24.32 -17.70
N ALA A 2 38.12 -24.39 -16.58
CA ALA A 2 37.50 -24.32 -15.25
C ALA A 2 37.14 -22.86 -14.94
N ILE A 3 35.93 -22.63 -14.44
CA ILE A 3 35.47 -21.30 -14.01
C ILE A 3 36.06 -21.05 -12.62
N THR A 4 36.99 -20.10 -12.52
CA THR A 4 37.55 -19.65 -11.24
C THR A 4 36.65 -18.57 -10.66
N ILE A 5 36.01 -18.84 -9.53
CA ILE A 5 35.21 -17.86 -8.78
C ILE A 5 36.15 -17.13 -7.83
N LEU A 6 36.32 -15.82 -8.02
CA LEU A 6 37.12 -14.96 -7.14
C LEU A 6 36.39 -14.73 -5.81
N ALA A 7 37.15 -14.66 -4.71
CA ALA A 7 36.61 -14.32 -3.41
C ALA A 7 36.10 -12.86 -3.39
N PRO A 8 35.00 -12.56 -2.66
CA PRO A 8 34.48 -11.21 -2.55
C PRO A 8 35.50 -10.27 -1.90
N ALA A 9 35.60 -9.04 -2.42
CA ALA A 9 36.49 -8.03 -1.89
C ALA A 9 36.13 -7.72 -0.42
N PRO A 10 37.12 -7.48 0.45
CA PRO A 10 36.86 -7.10 1.84
C PRO A 10 36.10 -5.77 1.90
N ALA A 11 35.17 -5.68 2.86
CA ALA A 11 34.39 -4.46 3.07
C ALA A 11 35.31 -3.27 3.35
N VAL A 12 35.12 -2.19 2.59
CA VAL A 12 35.84 -0.93 2.84
C VAL A 12 35.37 -0.38 4.19
N PRO A 13 36.28 -0.12 5.15
CA PRO A 13 35.90 0.49 6.42
C PRO A 13 35.21 1.82 6.18
N TYR A 14 34.03 1.99 6.77
CA TYR A 14 33.31 3.26 6.74
C TYR A 14 34.15 4.33 7.43
N GLN A 15 34.72 5.27 6.66
CA GLN A 15 35.31 6.46 7.23
C GLN A 15 34.17 7.34 7.75
N THR A 16 34.03 7.42 9.07
CA THR A 16 33.22 8.46 9.70
C THR A 16 33.80 9.81 9.29
N VAL A 17 33.17 10.47 8.31
CA VAL A 17 33.38 11.89 8.07
C VAL A 17 32.88 12.58 9.34
N LYS A 18 33.80 13.14 10.12
CA LYS A 18 33.43 14.15 11.12
C LYS A 18 33.04 15.38 10.30
N ASP A 19 31.74 15.59 10.10
CA ASP A 19 31.25 16.92 9.74
C ASP A 19 31.61 17.84 10.92
N SER A 20 32.61 18.67 10.70
CA SER A 20 32.93 19.83 11.53
C SER A 20 32.51 21.06 10.75
N ASP A 21 31.22 21.39 10.82
CA ASP A 21 30.69 22.70 10.46
C ASP A 21 29.65 23.06 11.52
N ASP A 22 30.12 23.76 12.55
CA ASP A 22 29.32 24.60 13.44
C ASP A 22 30.25 25.75 13.86
N GLU A 23 30.38 26.76 12.99
CA GLU A 23 30.93 28.07 13.35
C GLU A 23 29.81 28.90 14.00
N ASP A 24 29.65 28.78 15.33
CA ASP A 24 28.94 29.79 16.11
C ASP A 24 29.97 30.66 16.85
N GLU A 25 30.02 31.91 16.38
CA GLU A 25 30.74 33.04 16.93
C GLU A 25 30.18 33.42 18.31
N ASN A 26 30.87 33.06 19.40
CA ASN A 26 30.85 33.86 20.63
C ASN A 26 32.04 33.53 21.56
N GLY A 27 32.80 34.57 21.90
CA GLY A 27 34.01 34.47 22.71
C GLY A 27 33.76 34.16 24.20
N GLY A 28 34.68 33.41 24.79
CA GLY A 28 34.75 33.17 26.23
C GLY A 28 36.02 32.40 26.59
N VAL A 29 36.87 33.04 27.40
CA VAL A 29 38.23 32.65 27.81
C VAL A 29 38.30 31.35 28.65
N ASP A 30 39.39 30.60 28.45
CA ASP A 30 39.79 29.36 29.15
C ASP A 30 39.95 29.52 30.68
N LEU A 31 39.45 28.52 31.42
CA LEU A 31 39.96 28.15 32.75
C LEU A 31 39.94 26.61 32.89
N GLU A 32 41.13 26.04 33.11
CA GLU A 32 41.43 24.62 33.28
C GLU A 32 40.61 23.95 34.40
N GLY A 33 40.12 22.74 34.13
CA GLY A 33 39.35 21.94 35.08
C GLY A 33 39.16 20.51 34.59
N ASP A 34 40.19 19.71 34.80
CA ASP A 34 40.28 18.27 34.50
C ASP A 34 39.12 17.49 35.14
N SER A 35 38.20 16.98 34.31
CA SER A 35 37.22 15.97 34.71
C SER A 35 36.81 15.11 33.50
N ASP A 36 37.32 13.89 33.47
CA ASP A 36 36.94 12.82 32.53
C ASP A 36 35.46 12.42 32.70
N MET A 37 34.55 13.24 32.17
CA MET A 37 33.17 12.83 31.94
C MET A 37 33.05 12.18 30.57
N ARG A 38 32.92 10.84 30.56
CA ARG A 38 32.45 10.08 29.40
C ARG A 38 31.23 10.80 28.80
N PRO A 39 31.21 11.11 27.48
CA PRO A 39 30.04 11.72 26.89
C PRO A 39 28.86 10.78 27.10
N SER A 40 27.86 11.28 27.85
CA SER A 40 26.58 10.63 28.00
C SER A 40 26.08 10.35 26.58
N LYS A 41 25.78 9.07 26.30
CA LYS A 41 25.21 8.65 25.02
C LYS A 41 23.98 9.52 24.77
N ARG A 42 24.11 10.55 23.93
CA ARG A 42 22.99 11.17 23.22
C ARG A 42 22.14 9.99 22.74
N ALA A 43 20.89 9.94 23.18
CA ALA A 43 19.96 8.92 22.75
C ALA A 43 19.79 9.04 21.23
N ARG A 44 20.63 8.33 20.48
CA ARG A 44 20.46 8.15 19.05
C ARG A 44 19.11 7.47 18.89
N ARG A 45 18.08 8.22 18.47
CA ARG A 45 16.94 7.63 17.75
C ARG A 45 17.40 7.17 16.36
N THR A 46 18.51 6.44 16.28
CA THR A 46 18.79 5.64 15.10
C THR A 46 17.95 4.39 15.30
N LYS A 47 16.88 4.23 14.51
CA LYS A 47 16.34 2.90 14.30
C LYS A 47 17.54 2.08 13.83
N ASP A 48 18.01 1.13 14.63
CA ASP A 48 19.19 0.34 14.29
C ASP A 48 18.89 -0.37 12.97
N ILE A 49 19.50 0.15 11.90
CA ILE A 49 19.46 -0.44 10.58
C ILE A 49 20.43 -1.60 10.64
N VAL A 50 19.91 -2.79 10.38
CA VAL A 50 20.70 -4.02 10.30
C VAL A 50 20.87 -4.43 8.86
N THR A 51 21.99 -5.09 8.59
CA THR A 51 22.29 -5.67 7.28
C THR A 51 22.15 -7.20 7.30
N PRO A 52 21.89 -7.85 6.14
CA PRO A 52 21.83 -9.31 6.08
C PRO A 52 23.14 -9.94 6.59
N GLY A 53 23.04 -10.90 7.52
CA GLY A 53 24.16 -11.57 8.15
C GLY A 53 24.60 -10.96 9.49
N GLU A 54 24.05 -9.82 9.88
CA GLU A 54 24.35 -9.18 11.15
C GLU A 54 23.59 -9.85 12.32
N THR A 55 24.29 -10.12 13.42
CA THR A 55 23.68 -10.66 14.65
C THR A 55 22.87 -9.59 15.35
N VAL A 56 21.56 -9.78 15.47
CA VAL A 56 20.64 -8.83 16.12
C VAL A 56 20.60 -9.02 17.63
N THR A 57 20.57 -10.27 18.11
CA THR A 57 20.66 -10.60 19.54
C THR A 57 21.13 -12.04 19.75
N GLY A 58 21.88 -12.28 20.82
CA GLY A 58 22.29 -13.62 21.27
C GLY A 58 21.41 -14.21 22.38
N ASP A 59 20.41 -13.45 22.85
CA ASP A 59 19.55 -13.85 23.97
C ASP A 59 18.43 -14.81 23.50
N PRO A 60 18.41 -16.08 24.00
CA PRO A 60 17.44 -17.09 23.59
C PRO A 60 16.02 -16.81 24.10
N GLN A 61 15.80 -15.81 24.95
CA GLN A 61 14.46 -15.41 25.40
C GLN A 61 13.61 -14.79 24.28
N TRP A 62 14.25 -14.30 23.22
CA TRP A 62 13.58 -13.69 22.07
C TRP A 62 13.08 -14.74 21.09
N MET A 63 11.84 -14.57 20.65
CA MET A 63 11.28 -15.35 19.55
C MET A 63 11.65 -14.70 18.22
N ARG A 64 12.08 -15.51 17.26
CA ARG A 64 12.33 -15.06 15.89
C ARG A 64 11.03 -14.70 15.17
N GLY A 65 11.03 -13.56 14.51
CA GLY A 65 9.98 -13.13 13.59
C GLY A 65 10.47 -13.11 12.14
N HIS A 66 9.72 -12.43 11.27
CA HIS A 66 10.09 -12.24 9.87
C HIS A 66 11.40 -11.44 9.73
N GLY A 67 12.16 -11.70 8.66
CA GLY A 67 13.43 -11.02 8.41
C GLY A 67 14.58 -11.45 9.32
N THR A 68 14.40 -12.54 10.08
CA THR A 68 15.43 -13.10 10.96
C THR A 68 15.55 -14.61 10.80
N TYR A 69 16.72 -15.14 11.10
CA TYR A 69 17.04 -16.55 11.05
C TYR A 69 17.88 -16.95 12.27
N ILE A 70 17.74 -18.20 12.70
CA ILE A 70 18.56 -18.80 13.75
C ILE A 70 19.28 -19.99 13.11
N ALA A 71 20.61 -19.99 13.13
CA ALA A 71 21.36 -21.12 12.60
C ALA A 71 21.21 -22.36 13.51
N PRO A 72 21.13 -23.59 12.97
CA PRO A 72 20.91 -24.79 13.78
C PRO A 72 21.95 -25.02 14.88
N SER A 73 23.15 -24.46 14.71
CA SER A 73 24.28 -24.57 15.63
C SER A 73 24.40 -23.42 16.63
N SER A 74 23.54 -22.39 16.57
CA SER A 74 23.65 -21.17 17.39
C SER A 74 22.32 -20.76 17.99
N THR A 75 22.35 -20.07 19.13
CA THR A 75 21.19 -19.39 19.71
C THR A 75 21.06 -17.95 19.25
N GLU A 76 21.94 -17.50 18.37
CA GLU A 76 21.98 -16.13 17.86
C GLU A 76 20.91 -15.92 16.78
N ILE A 77 20.18 -14.80 16.91
CA ILE A 77 19.24 -14.33 15.91
C ILE A 77 19.99 -13.42 14.95
N VAL A 78 20.08 -13.86 13.70
CA VAL A 78 20.77 -13.15 12.61
C VAL A 78 19.74 -12.52 11.67
N ALA A 79 19.99 -11.30 11.20
CA ALA A 79 19.15 -10.63 10.22
C ALA A 79 19.30 -11.26 8.83
N THR A 80 18.20 -11.48 8.12
CA THR A 80 18.20 -11.98 6.73
C THR A 80 17.95 -10.88 5.70
N VAL A 81 17.44 -9.73 6.13
CA VAL A 81 17.07 -8.61 5.26
C VAL A 81 17.68 -7.30 5.79
N ALA A 82 17.97 -6.38 4.87
CA ALA A 82 18.39 -5.03 5.23
C ALA A 82 17.17 -4.22 5.69
N GLY A 83 17.19 -3.71 6.91
CA GLY A 83 15.99 -3.11 7.49
C GLY A 83 16.15 -2.61 8.91
N THR A 84 15.06 -2.14 9.49
CA THR A 84 15.04 -1.69 10.88
C THR A 84 14.52 -2.80 11.78
N VAL A 85 15.19 -3.01 12.92
CA VAL A 85 14.74 -3.99 13.92
C VAL A 85 13.42 -3.53 14.56
N GLN A 86 12.42 -4.40 14.55
CA GLN A 86 11.13 -4.22 15.21
C GLN A 86 11.00 -5.22 16.36
N LYS A 87 10.80 -4.70 17.57
CA LYS A 87 10.60 -5.46 18.80
C LYS A 87 9.15 -5.33 19.22
N THR A 88 8.40 -6.43 19.13
CA THR A 88 6.99 -6.49 19.54
C THR A 88 6.85 -7.53 20.63
N ASN A 89 6.71 -7.09 21.88
CA ASN A 89 6.74 -7.98 23.05
C ASN A 89 8.04 -8.81 23.08
N LYS A 90 7.93 -10.14 23.00
CA LYS A 90 9.06 -11.08 22.89
C LYS A 90 9.40 -11.48 21.46
N LEU A 91 8.72 -10.92 20.45
CA LEU A 91 8.97 -11.20 19.04
C LEU A 91 9.94 -10.17 18.47
N LEU A 92 11.05 -10.66 17.93
CA LEU A 92 12.06 -9.84 17.28
C LEU A 92 12.02 -10.09 15.77
N SER A 93 11.74 -9.03 15.01
CA SER A 93 11.63 -9.09 13.55
C SER A 93 12.43 -7.96 12.91
N VAL A 94 12.80 -8.12 11.65
CA VAL A 94 13.46 -7.06 10.88
C VAL A 94 12.50 -6.62 9.78
N ARG A 95 12.10 -5.35 9.82
CA ARG A 95 11.26 -4.76 8.77
C ARG A 95 12.16 -4.31 7.62
N PRO A 96 12.06 -4.92 6.43
CA PRO A 96 12.90 -4.57 5.29
C PRO A 96 12.60 -3.15 4.79
N LEU A 97 13.60 -2.47 4.24
CA LEU A 97 13.44 -1.13 3.64
C LEU A 97 12.51 -1.12 2.42
N ARG A 98 12.42 -2.24 1.72
CA ARG A 98 11.54 -2.44 0.57
C ARG A 98 11.08 -3.89 0.56
N ALA A 99 9.79 -4.13 0.46
CA ALA A 99 9.23 -5.47 0.31
C ALA A 99 8.09 -5.49 -0.70
N ARG A 100 7.76 -6.69 -1.17
CA ARG A 100 6.48 -6.92 -1.85
C ARG A 100 5.38 -6.99 -0.78
N TYR A 101 4.15 -6.78 -1.22
CA TYR A 101 2.99 -6.98 -0.36
C TYR A 101 2.95 -8.41 0.17
N THR A 102 2.85 -8.56 1.48
CA THR A 102 2.60 -9.84 2.14
C THR A 102 1.15 -9.83 2.59
N PRO A 103 0.30 -10.72 2.06
CA PRO A 103 -1.12 -10.69 2.35
C PRO A 103 -1.41 -11.08 3.80
N GLU A 104 -2.25 -10.31 4.48
CA GLU A 104 -2.81 -10.66 5.78
C GLU A 104 -4.31 -10.93 5.67
N ILE A 105 -4.85 -11.73 6.60
CA ILE A 105 -6.28 -12.04 6.63
C ILE A 105 -7.08 -10.77 6.94
N GLY A 106 -8.13 -10.53 6.14
CA GLY A 106 -8.98 -9.35 6.25
C GLY A 106 -8.41 -8.10 5.57
N ASP A 107 -7.30 -8.21 4.83
CA ASP A 107 -6.81 -7.11 4.00
C ASP A 107 -7.72 -6.90 2.79
N LEU A 108 -8.08 -5.65 2.55
CA LEU A 108 -8.74 -5.23 1.31
C LEU A 108 -7.69 -4.99 0.23
N VAL A 109 -7.82 -5.67 -0.89
CA VAL A 109 -6.89 -5.60 -2.00
C VAL A 109 -7.60 -5.33 -3.31
N VAL A 110 -6.94 -4.57 -4.17
CA VAL A 110 -7.31 -4.48 -5.58
C VAL A 110 -6.43 -5.47 -6.34
N GLY A 111 -6.98 -6.20 -7.29
CA GLY A 111 -6.24 -7.19 -8.06
C GLY A 111 -6.65 -7.23 -9.52
N ARG A 112 -5.77 -7.80 -10.35
CA ARG A 112 -6.00 -8.03 -11.79
C ARG A 112 -6.10 -9.52 -12.08
N ILE A 113 -7.11 -9.95 -12.83
CA ILE A 113 -7.20 -11.33 -13.30
C ILE A 113 -6.07 -11.60 -14.30
N ILE A 114 -5.25 -12.61 -14.02
CA ILE A 114 -4.19 -13.06 -14.94
C ILE A 114 -4.67 -14.24 -15.76
N GLU A 115 -5.36 -15.19 -15.12
CA GLU A 115 -5.88 -16.36 -15.81
C GLU A 115 -7.17 -16.88 -15.18
N VAL A 116 -7.94 -17.57 -16.03
CA VAL A 116 -9.19 -18.24 -15.67
C VAL A 116 -8.98 -19.75 -15.72
N GLN A 117 -9.17 -20.43 -14.58
CA GLN A 117 -9.19 -21.89 -14.49
C GLN A 117 -10.64 -22.39 -14.39
N SER A 118 -10.87 -23.71 -14.36
CA SER A 118 -12.22 -24.30 -14.35
C SER A 118 -13.08 -23.90 -13.14
N LYS A 119 -12.48 -23.68 -11.97
CA LYS A 119 -13.21 -23.39 -10.71
C LYS A 119 -12.68 -22.19 -9.93
N ARG A 120 -11.67 -21.49 -10.47
CA ARG A 120 -11.03 -20.36 -9.81
C ARG A 120 -10.36 -19.44 -10.82
N TRP A 121 -10.17 -18.19 -10.43
CA TRP A 121 -9.30 -17.24 -11.11
C TRP A 121 -7.98 -17.10 -10.38
N ARG A 122 -6.88 -16.91 -11.11
CA ARG A 122 -5.64 -16.40 -10.51
C ARG A 122 -5.61 -14.89 -10.66
N VAL A 123 -5.36 -14.22 -9.54
CA VAL A 123 -5.40 -12.77 -9.41
C VAL A 123 -4.01 -12.29 -9.02
N ASP A 124 -3.48 -11.34 -9.78
CA ASP A 124 -2.30 -10.57 -9.38
C ASP A 124 -2.71 -9.50 -8.37
N VAL A 125 -2.12 -9.60 -7.18
CA VAL A 125 -2.28 -8.63 -6.08
C VAL A 125 -0.94 -7.98 -5.71
N GLY A 126 0.12 -8.14 -6.51
CA GLY A 126 1.45 -7.59 -6.20
C GLY A 126 2.21 -8.34 -5.09
N ALA A 127 1.67 -9.46 -4.61
CA ALA A 127 2.34 -10.39 -3.70
C ALA A 127 3.38 -11.26 -4.45
N PRO A 128 4.30 -11.96 -3.75
CA PRO A 128 5.24 -12.90 -4.37
C PRO A 128 4.56 -14.06 -5.12
N VAL A 129 3.34 -14.43 -4.69
CA VAL A 129 2.55 -15.53 -5.25
C VAL A 129 1.19 -14.98 -5.69
N LEU A 130 0.68 -15.48 -6.82
CA LEU A 130 -0.66 -15.14 -7.30
C LEU A 130 -1.73 -15.61 -6.33
N ALA A 131 -2.71 -14.76 -6.07
CA ALA A 131 -3.85 -15.10 -5.23
C ALA A 131 -4.88 -15.92 -6.00
N GLY A 132 -5.63 -16.78 -5.30
CA GLY A 132 -6.72 -17.56 -5.87
C GLY A 132 -8.06 -16.96 -5.49
N LEU A 133 -8.93 -16.72 -6.47
CA LEU A 133 -10.33 -16.40 -6.24
C LEU A 133 -11.17 -17.61 -6.67
N PRO A 134 -11.71 -18.42 -5.75
CA PRO A 134 -12.55 -19.54 -6.14
C PRO A 134 -13.93 -19.06 -6.58
N LEU A 135 -14.56 -19.77 -7.52
CA LEU A 135 -15.95 -19.54 -7.94
C LEU A 135 -16.92 -19.59 -6.73
N SER A 136 -16.55 -20.34 -5.70
CA SER A 136 -17.32 -20.46 -4.48
C SER A 136 -17.26 -19.23 -3.54
N ALA A 137 -16.42 -18.25 -3.85
CA ALA A 137 -16.22 -17.05 -3.05
C ALA A 137 -16.75 -15.76 -3.70
N ILE A 138 -17.39 -15.87 -4.87
CA ILE A 138 -18.06 -14.74 -5.55
C ILE A 138 -19.58 -14.78 -5.37
N ASN A 139 -20.21 -13.62 -5.59
CA ASN A 139 -21.66 -13.45 -5.57
C ASN A 139 -22.23 -13.69 -6.97
N LEU A 140 -22.95 -14.80 -7.17
CA LEU A 140 -23.56 -15.08 -8.47
C LEU A 140 -24.75 -14.16 -8.73
N PRO A 141 -25.03 -13.82 -10.01
CA PRO A 141 -26.24 -13.10 -10.34
C PRO A 141 -27.49 -13.93 -10.03
N GLY A 142 -28.44 -13.35 -9.30
CA GLY A 142 -29.57 -14.06 -8.67
C GLY A 142 -29.46 -14.22 -7.15
N GLY A 143 -28.49 -13.58 -6.51
CA GLY A 143 -28.42 -13.44 -5.05
C GLY A 143 -27.76 -14.63 -4.31
N ILE A 144 -27.65 -14.49 -2.98
CA ILE A 144 -26.91 -15.42 -2.11
C ILE A 144 -27.56 -16.82 -2.06
N LEU A 145 -28.87 -16.91 -2.25
CA LEU A 145 -29.63 -18.17 -2.18
C LEU A 145 -29.57 -19.02 -3.47
N ARG A 146 -28.98 -18.51 -4.56
CA ARG A 146 -28.85 -19.28 -5.81
C ARG A 146 -27.90 -20.47 -5.60
N LYS A 147 -28.39 -21.68 -5.90
CA LYS A 147 -27.55 -22.88 -5.94
C LYS A 147 -26.58 -22.79 -7.11
N ARG A 148 -25.30 -23.04 -6.84
CA ARG A 148 -24.24 -23.07 -7.86
C ARG A 148 -24.40 -24.31 -8.73
N THR A 149 -24.45 -24.12 -10.04
CA THR A 149 -24.65 -25.20 -11.01
C THR A 149 -23.40 -25.39 -11.86
N GLU A 150 -23.25 -26.56 -12.48
CA GLU A 150 -22.11 -26.86 -13.39
C GLU A 150 -22.09 -25.91 -14.61
N THR A 151 -23.24 -25.33 -14.97
CA THR A 151 -23.34 -24.28 -15.99
C THR A 151 -22.55 -23.03 -15.62
N ASP A 152 -22.45 -22.69 -14.33
CA ASP A 152 -21.69 -21.52 -13.87
C ASP A 152 -20.17 -21.76 -14.01
N GLU A 153 -19.72 -23.01 -13.87
CA GLU A 153 -18.32 -23.39 -14.14
C GLU A 153 -17.98 -23.23 -15.62
N LEU A 154 -18.89 -23.59 -16.53
CA LEU A 154 -18.73 -23.39 -17.97
C LEU A 154 -18.76 -21.91 -18.36
N GLN A 155 -19.58 -21.11 -17.67
CA GLN A 155 -19.72 -19.67 -17.91
C GLN A 155 -18.77 -18.82 -17.07
N ILE A 156 -17.74 -19.40 -16.43
CA ILE A 156 -16.88 -18.68 -15.49
C ILE A 156 -16.24 -17.40 -16.08
N ARG A 157 -15.97 -17.39 -17.38
CA ARG A 157 -15.40 -16.23 -18.11
C ARG A 157 -16.35 -15.04 -18.24
N THR A 158 -17.66 -15.23 -18.06
CA THR A 158 -18.64 -14.14 -18.16
C THR A 158 -18.63 -13.24 -16.92
N PHE A 159 -18.20 -13.76 -15.76
CA PHE A 159 -18.07 -12.99 -14.54
C PHE A 159 -16.77 -12.18 -14.53
N PHE A 160 -15.66 -12.87 -14.77
CA PHE A 160 -14.33 -12.29 -14.83
C PHE A 160 -13.52 -12.92 -15.96
N SER A 161 -12.99 -12.04 -16.80
CA SER A 161 -12.11 -12.34 -17.92
C SER A 161 -10.67 -11.88 -17.62
N GLU A 162 -9.70 -12.40 -18.37
CA GLU A 162 -8.30 -11.98 -18.22
C GLU A 162 -8.14 -10.47 -18.40
N GLY A 163 -7.40 -9.83 -17.50
CA GLY A 163 -7.17 -8.39 -17.49
C GLY A 163 -8.19 -7.58 -16.70
N ASP A 164 -9.31 -8.17 -16.29
CA ASP A 164 -10.30 -7.48 -15.45
C ASP A 164 -9.70 -7.09 -14.09
N LEU A 165 -10.08 -5.92 -13.59
CA LEU A 165 -9.74 -5.44 -12.26
C LEU A 165 -10.89 -5.69 -11.29
N LEU A 166 -10.56 -6.06 -10.06
CA LEU A 166 -11.54 -6.32 -9.02
C LEU A 166 -11.03 -5.90 -7.65
N VAL A 167 -11.98 -5.63 -6.77
CA VAL A 167 -11.75 -5.47 -5.33
C VAL A 167 -12.14 -6.76 -4.64
N ALA A 168 -11.27 -7.26 -3.77
CA ALA A 168 -11.54 -8.43 -2.96
C ALA A 168 -10.91 -8.30 -1.58
N GLU A 169 -11.39 -9.12 -0.65
CA GLU A 169 -10.84 -9.27 0.68
C GLU A 169 -10.11 -10.60 0.80
N VAL A 170 -9.00 -10.62 1.55
CA VAL A 170 -8.24 -11.84 1.83
C VAL A 170 -8.99 -12.68 2.86
N GLN A 171 -9.54 -13.82 2.45
CA GLN A 171 -10.28 -14.73 3.31
C GLN A 171 -9.38 -15.56 4.21
N SER A 172 -8.34 -16.13 3.60
CA SER A 172 -7.44 -17.09 4.24
C SER A 172 -6.12 -17.12 3.49
N LEU A 173 -5.10 -17.63 4.18
CA LEU A 173 -3.77 -17.83 3.64
C LEU A 173 -3.46 -19.33 3.60
N TYR A 174 -2.85 -19.78 2.51
CA TYR A 174 -2.35 -21.14 2.37
C TYR A 174 -0.92 -21.23 2.92
N GLN A 175 -0.45 -22.46 3.16
CA GLN A 175 0.89 -22.71 3.72
C GLN A 175 2.03 -22.25 2.80
N ASP A 176 1.76 -22.13 1.49
CA ASP A 176 2.70 -21.59 0.51
C ASP A 176 2.74 -20.05 0.48
N GLY A 177 1.95 -19.38 1.31
CA GLY A 177 1.81 -17.93 1.36
C GLY A 177 0.87 -17.36 0.29
N SER A 178 0.20 -18.20 -0.51
CA SER A 178 -0.83 -17.74 -1.43
C SER A 178 -2.09 -17.31 -0.67
N ALA A 179 -2.73 -16.25 -1.14
CA ALA A 179 -3.97 -15.74 -0.56
C ALA A 179 -5.19 -16.32 -1.27
N SER A 180 -6.20 -16.75 -0.50
CA SER A 180 -7.54 -17.02 -1.01
C SER A 180 -8.40 -15.77 -0.86
N LEU A 181 -8.94 -15.28 -1.97
CA LEU A 181 -9.75 -14.07 -2.01
C LEU A 181 -11.25 -14.39 -1.96
N HIS A 182 -12.06 -13.42 -1.52
CA HIS A 182 -13.51 -13.47 -1.66
C HIS A 182 -14.10 -12.09 -1.99
N THR A 183 -15.27 -12.10 -2.66
CA THR A 183 -16.02 -10.88 -3.03
C THR A 183 -17.46 -10.97 -2.54
N ARG A 184 -17.67 -11.54 -1.35
CA ARG A 184 -19.02 -11.76 -0.78
C ARG A 184 -19.77 -10.48 -0.42
N SER A 185 -19.06 -9.37 -0.21
CA SER A 185 -19.70 -8.06 0.02
C SER A 185 -20.14 -7.45 -1.32
N LEU A 186 -21.30 -6.78 -1.34
CA LEU A 186 -21.78 -6.03 -2.51
C LEU A 186 -20.88 -4.86 -2.89
N LYS A 187 -20.06 -4.38 -1.94
CA LYS A 187 -19.06 -3.33 -2.18
C LYS A 187 -17.86 -3.85 -2.96
N TYR A 188 -17.72 -5.17 -3.11
CA TYR A 188 -16.60 -5.84 -3.76
C TYR A 188 -17.07 -6.44 -5.08
N GLY A 189 -16.16 -6.50 -6.06
CA GLY A 189 -16.50 -6.99 -7.39
C GLY A 189 -15.65 -6.34 -8.46
N LYS A 190 -16.15 -6.39 -9.69
CA LYS A 190 -15.48 -5.85 -10.86
C LYS A 190 -15.43 -4.33 -10.82
N LEU A 191 -14.27 -3.78 -11.14
CA LEU A 191 -14.03 -2.34 -11.14
C LEU A 191 -14.30 -1.74 -12.54
N ARG A 192 -15.02 -0.62 -12.55
CA ARG A 192 -15.37 0.15 -13.75
C ARG A 192 -15.39 1.65 -13.46
N ASN A 193 -15.55 2.45 -14.50
CA ASN A 193 -15.72 3.91 -14.45
C ASN A 193 -14.59 4.67 -13.75
N GLY A 194 -13.35 4.18 -13.87
CA GLY A 194 -12.23 4.73 -13.11
C GLY A 194 -10.86 4.50 -13.72
N VAL A 195 -9.84 4.82 -12.94
CA VAL A 195 -8.44 4.68 -13.27
C VAL A 195 -7.72 3.83 -12.23
N PHE A 196 -6.82 2.99 -12.70
CA PHE A 196 -5.93 2.18 -11.87
C PHE A 196 -4.61 2.92 -11.64
N MET A 197 -4.10 2.82 -10.40
CA MET A 197 -2.76 3.21 -10.03
C MET A 197 -2.11 2.08 -9.22
N SER A 198 -0.83 1.81 -9.49
CA SER A 198 0.00 0.98 -8.62
C SER A 198 1.04 1.84 -7.90
N VAL A 199 1.11 1.68 -6.58
CA VAL A 199 2.08 2.30 -5.70
C VAL A 199 3.04 1.22 -5.19
N SER A 200 4.34 1.52 -5.10
CA SER A 200 5.32 0.57 -4.60
C SER A 200 5.00 0.18 -3.15
N GLY A 201 4.81 -1.12 -2.91
CA GLY A 201 4.36 -1.67 -1.64
C GLY A 201 5.35 -1.49 -0.48
N THR A 202 4.76 -1.16 0.67
CA THR A 202 5.18 -1.42 2.06
C THR A 202 6.66 -1.80 2.29
N GLY A 203 7.47 -0.84 2.74
CA GLY A 203 8.83 -1.12 3.22
C GLY A 203 9.56 0.07 3.84
N GLY A 204 9.35 1.28 3.33
CA GLY A 204 10.10 2.47 3.76
C GLY A 204 9.37 3.41 4.71
N GLY A 205 8.13 3.09 5.11
CA GLY A 205 7.25 4.03 5.82
C GLY A 205 6.30 4.81 4.89
N GLY A 206 6.58 4.84 3.59
CA GLY A 206 5.68 5.34 2.55
C GLY A 206 4.81 4.24 1.92
N GLY A 207 3.71 4.66 1.30
CA GLY A 207 2.74 3.80 0.61
C GLY A 207 1.39 3.66 1.33
N VAL A 208 0.53 2.79 0.82
CA VAL A 208 -0.81 2.54 1.40
C VAL A 208 -0.67 1.86 2.76
N VAL A 209 -1.25 2.47 3.78
CA VAL A 209 -1.27 1.93 5.14
C VAL A 209 -2.63 1.31 5.43
N ARG A 210 -2.65 0.24 6.23
CA ARG A 210 -3.87 -0.33 6.76
C ARG A 210 -4.57 0.70 7.67
N ALA A 211 -5.67 1.27 7.19
CA ALA A 211 -6.50 2.24 7.88
C ALA A 211 -7.88 1.64 8.24
N ARG A 212 -8.65 2.35 9.07
CA ARG A 212 -10.01 1.96 9.47
C ARG A 212 -10.95 1.82 8.27
N ARG A 213 -10.77 2.66 7.25
CA ARG A 213 -11.55 2.70 6.03
C ARG A 213 -10.60 2.77 4.84
N GLN A 214 -10.77 1.84 3.91
CA GLN A 214 -10.00 1.75 2.66
C GLN A 214 -10.83 2.15 1.43
N VAL A 215 -12.14 2.29 1.61
CA VAL A 215 -13.10 2.68 0.58
C VAL A 215 -13.90 3.85 1.09
N TRP A 216 -13.78 4.99 0.43
CA TRP A 216 -14.56 6.18 0.74
C TRP A 216 -14.90 6.99 -0.50
N THR A 217 -15.81 7.93 -0.32
CA THR A 217 -16.28 8.82 -1.37
C THR A 217 -15.83 10.23 -1.03
N ILE A 218 -15.29 10.93 -2.02
CA ILE A 218 -14.89 12.33 -1.95
C ILE A 218 -15.95 13.15 -2.71
N ASP A 219 -16.53 14.13 -2.03
CA ASP A 219 -17.34 15.16 -2.68
C ASP A 219 -16.39 16.17 -3.35
N THR A 220 -16.28 16.09 -4.68
CA THR A 220 -15.31 16.88 -5.44
C THR A 220 -15.85 18.27 -5.80
N VAL A 221 -14.93 19.20 -6.02
CA VAL A 221 -15.22 20.60 -6.36
C VAL A 221 -15.38 20.74 -7.89
N HIS A 222 -15.74 21.94 -8.37
CA HIS A 222 -15.78 22.29 -9.80
C HIS A 222 -16.71 21.43 -10.67
N GLY A 223 -17.83 20.98 -10.12
CA GLY A 223 -18.81 20.17 -10.86
C GLY A 223 -18.40 18.71 -11.09
N GLY A 224 -17.27 18.27 -10.50
CA GLY A 224 -16.77 16.90 -10.63
C GLY A 224 -17.65 15.81 -10.01
N GLY A 225 -18.62 16.19 -9.18
CA GLY A 225 -19.54 15.28 -8.51
C GLY A 225 -18.87 14.46 -7.41
N LYS A 226 -19.32 13.22 -7.22
CA LYS A 226 -18.76 12.31 -6.22
C LYS A 226 -17.77 11.34 -6.87
N VAL A 227 -16.62 11.13 -6.22
CA VAL A 227 -15.57 10.20 -6.68
C VAL A 227 -15.27 9.21 -5.57
N ASP A 228 -15.30 7.93 -5.88
CA ASP A 228 -14.91 6.85 -4.98
C ASP A 228 -13.41 6.56 -5.09
N VAL A 229 -12.76 6.44 -3.94
CA VAL A 229 -11.35 6.06 -3.81
C VAL A 229 -11.27 4.74 -3.06
N ILE A 230 -10.54 3.79 -3.65
CA ILE A 230 -10.27 2.48 -3.09
C ILE A 230 -8.77 2.31 -2.97
N LEU A 231 -8.30 2.23 -1.73
CA LEU A 231 -6.91 1.96 -1.40
C LEU A 231 -6.75 0.48 -1.04
N GLY A 232 -6.19 -0.30 -1.95
CA GLY A 232 -5.74 -1.66 -1.64
C GLY A 232 -4.49 -1.61 -0.76
N VAL A 233 -4.47 -2.39 0.33
CA VAL A 233 -3.31 -2.50 1.25
C VAL A 233 -2.06 -2.99 0.50
N ASN A 234 -2.27 -3.67 -0.63
CA ASN A 234 -1.23 -4.10 -1.54
C ASN A 234 -0.59 -3.00 -2.40
N GLY A 235 -1.02 -1.74 -2.24
CA GLY A 235 -0.56 -0.60 -3.03
C GLY A 235 -1.28 -0.46 -4.37
N TYR A 236 -2.26 -1.31 -4.68
CA TYR A 236 -3.11 -1.15 -5.86
C TYR A 236 -4.29 -0.26 -5.49
N ILE A 237 -4.46 0.81 -6.26
CA ILE A 237 -5.42 1.88 -5.98
C ILE A 237 -6.36 2.00 -7.18
N TRP A 238 -7.63 2.22 -6.87
CA TRP A 238 -8.66 2.48 -7.87
C TRP A 238 -9.40 3.77 -7.52
N ILE A 239 -9.54 4.65 -8.50
CA ILE A 239 -10.25 5.93 -8.35
C ILE A 239 -11.32 5.96 -9.43
N SER A 240 -12.59 6.04 -9.05
CA SER A 240 -13.73 5.96 -9.99
C SER A 240 -14.80 6.98 -9.70
N LYS A 241 -15.59 7.32 -10.72
CA LYS A 241 -16.84 8.05 -10.53
C LYS A 241 -17.74 7.28 -9.55
N HIS A 242 -18.29 7.98 -8.57
CA HIS A 242 -19.25 7.39 -7.65
C HIS A 242 -20.51 6.99 -8.42
N ILE A 243 -20.95 5.76 -8.18
CA ILE A 243 -22.21 5.25 -8.71
C ILE A 243 -23.13 5.15 -7.51
N GLU A 244 -24.17 5.97 -7.48
CA GLU A 244 -25.19 5.83 -6.45
C GLU A 244 -25.84 4.46 -6.59
N VAL A 245 -25.42 3.53 -5.73
CA VAL A 245 -26.14 2.30 -5.51
C VAL A 245 -27.39 2.72 -4.74
N ALA A 246 -28.51 2.84 -5.46
CA ALA A 246 -29.80 3.17 -4.85
C ALA A 246 -30.12 2.13 -3.77
N GLY A 247 -29.86 2.48 -2.50
CA GLY A 247 -30.01 1.59 -1.35
C GLY A 247 -28.86 1.65 -0.36
N GLY A 248 -28.94 2.55 0.61
CA GLY A 248 -28.10 2.49 1.82
C GLY A 248 -28.29 1.17 2.60
N ASP A 249 -27.49 1.00 3.66
CA ASP A 249 -27.29 -0.19 4.50
C ASP A 249 -28.55 -0.94 5.05
N THR A 250 -29.77 -0.61 4.63
CA THR A 250 -31.03 -1.08 5.25
C THR A 250 -32.02 -1.80 4.33
N ALA A 251 -31.65 -2.22 3.10
CA ALA A 251 -32.57 -2.99 2.23
C ALA A 251 -31.87 -4.09 1.42
N ILE A 252 -31.27 -5.04 2.13
CA ILE A 252 -30.39 -6.10 1.60
C ILE A 252 -31.11 -7.04 0.61
N THR A 253 -32.42 -7.31 0.74
CA THR A 253 -33.04 -8.45 0.03
C THR A 253 -33.67 -8.15 -1.34
N ARG A 254 -33.99 -6.89 -1.68
CA ARG A 254 -34.63 -6.55 -2.98
C ARG A 254 -33.70 -5.88 -3.99
N ILE A 255 -32.56 -5.39 -3.52
CA ILE A 255 -31.58 -4.64 -4.34
C ILE A 255 -30.50 -5.60 -4.88
N GLU A 256 -30.33 -6.76 -4.25
CA GLU A 256 -29.46 -7.85 -4.70
C GLU A 256 -29.79 -8.35 -6.12
N GLU A 257 -31.05 -8.30 -6.54
CA GLU A 257 -31.49 -8.89 -7.81
C GLU A 257 -31.27 -7.96 -9.01
N SER A 258 -31.53 -6.66 -8.87
CA SER A 258 -31.43 -5.66 -9.96
C SER A 258 -30.00 -5.18 -10.21
N VAL A 259 -29.13 -5.20 -9.20
CA VAL A 259 -27.72 -4.79 -9.32
C VAL A 259 -26.86 -5.92 -9.93
N SER A 260 -27.33 -7.17 -9.84
CA SER A 260 -26.51 -8.34 -10.16
C SER A 260 -26.09 -8.52 -11.63
N SER A 261 -26.85 -7.96 -12.59
CA SER A 261 -26.48 -8.01 -14.01
C SER A 261 -25.43 -6.97 -14.39
N THR A 262 -25.37 -5.83 -13.69
CA THR A 262 -24.41 -4.75 -13.97
C THR A 262 -23.08 -4.91 -13.25
N VAL A 263 -23.03 -5.70 -12.17
CA VAL A 263 -21.82 -5.97 -11.37
C VAL A 263 -20.68 -6.61 -12.17
N TYR A 264 -21.00 -7.40 -13.20
CA TYR A 264 -20.01 -8.09 -14.03
C TYR A 264 -19.84 -7.48 -15.43
N SER A 265 -20.54 -6.37 -15.72
CA SER A 265 -20.41 -5.68 -17.00
C SER A 265 -19.04 -5.00 -17.12
N SER A 266 -18.38 -5.17 -18.27
CA SER A 266 -17.16 -4.45 -18.63
C SER A 266 -17.41 -3.07 -19.24
N GLN A 267 -18.68 -2.71 -19.46
CA GLN A 267 -19.02 -1.43 -20.10
C GLN A 267 -18.97 -0.29 -19.08
N ASN A 268 -18.24 0.77 -19.42
CA ASN A 268 -18.16 1.97 -18.61
C ASN A 268 -19.30 2.93 -18.97
N ASP A 269 -19.79 3.65 -17.96
CA ASP A 269 -20.76 4.72 -18.14
C ASP A 269 -20.07 5.98 -18.67
N GLU A 270 -20.86 6.93 -19.15
CA GLU A 270 -20.35 8.23 -19.53
C GLU A 270 -19.86 9.02 -18.30
N ILE A 271 -18.61 9.51 -18.39
CA ILE A 271 -17.94 10.29 -17.35
C ILE A 271 -17.62 11.66 -17.91
N SER A 272 -18.17 12.72 -17.29
CA SER A 272 -17.95 14.11 -17.68
C SER A 272 -16.48 14.49 -17.57
N ALA A 273 -16.05 15.49 -18.35
CA ALA A 273 -14.68 15.99 -18.30
C ALA A 273 -14.29 16.54 -16.92
N GLU A 274 -15.26 17.11 -16.20
CA GLU A 274 -15.07 17.62 -14.83
C GLU A 274 -14.75 16.50 -13.85
N THR A 275 -15.53 15.41 -13.83
CA THR A 275 -15.24 14.25 -12.99
C THR A 275 -13.88 13.63 -13.34
N ARG A 276 -13.52 13.55 -14.63
CA ARG A 276 -12.21 13.04 -15.05
C ARG A 276 -11.05 13.92 -14.55
N ARG A 277 -11.22 15.24 -14.55
CA ARG A 277 -10.23 16.18 -14.01
C ARG A 277 -10.03 15.95 -12.51
N GLU A 278 -11.10 15.78 -11.75
CA GLU A 278 -11.01 15.55 -10.31
C GLU A 278 -10.41 14.17 -9.98
N ILE A 279 -10.75 13.12 -10.75
CA ILE A 279 -10.07 11.81 -10.66
C ILE A 279 -8.56 11.96 -10.90
N ALA A 280 -8.16 12.76 -11.89
CA ALA A 280 -6.74 13.01 -12.19
C ALA A 280 -6.06 13.83 -11.08
N ARG A 281 -6.76 14.77 -10.42
CA ARG A 281 -6.24 15.54 -9.28
C ARG A 281 -5.97 14.63 -8.09
N ILE A 282 -6.94 13.79 -7.71
CA ILE A 282 -6.79 12.82 -6.61
C ILE A 282 -5.63 11.87 -6.91
N ARG A 283 -5.52 11.39 -8.16
CA ARG A 283 -4.38 10.59 -8.60
C ARG A 283 -3.06 11.33 -8.38
N GLY A 284 -2.97 12.60 -8.78
CA GLY A 284 -1.78 13.42 -8.59
C GLY A 284 -1.39 13.59 -7.12
N VAL A 285 -2.36 13.81 -6.22
CA VAL A 285 -2.14 13.90 -4.77
C VAL A 285 -1.54 12.62 -4.23
N ILE A 286 -2.10 11.46 -4.60
CA ILE A 286 -1.59 10.17 -4.14
C ILE A 286 -0.17 9.93 -4.65
N THR A 287 0.12 10.27 -5.91
CA THR A 287 1.47 10.17 -6.46
C THR A 287 2.45 11.04 -5.69
N LEU A 288 2.10 12.29 -5.38
CA LEU A 288 2.91 13.21 -4.60
C LEU A 288 3.22 12.67 -3.18
N LEU A 289 2.20 12.15 -2.49
CA LEU A 289 2.39 11.55 -1.16
C LEU A 289 3.39 10.38 -1.20
N VAL A 290 3.32 9.56 -2.26
CA VAL A 290 4.20 8.41 -2.42
C VAL A 290 5.63 8.82 -2.75
N GLU A 291 5.82 9.81 -3.62
CA GLU A 291 7.14 10.33 -4.00
C GLU A 291 7.90 10.89 -2.79
N GLU A 292 7.19 11.55 -1.88
CA GLU A 292 7.75 12.07 -0.63
C GLU A 292 7.86 11.02 0.49
N GLY A 293 7.50 9.77 0.22
CA GLY A 293 7.56 8.69 1.20
C GLY A 293 6.58 8.85 2.37
N LEU A 294 5.51 9.64 2.18
CA LEU A 294 4.45 9.81 3.17
C LEU A 294 3.50 8.61 3.16
N LYS A 295 2.81 8.42 4.29
CA LYS A 295 1.74 7.42 4.40
C LYS A 295 0.54 7.85 3.55
N VAL A 296 -0.08 6.89 2.87
CA VAL A 296 -1.31 7.08 2.11
C VAL A 296 -2.45 6.45 2.89
N ASP A 297 -3.28 7.29 3.51
CA ASP A 297 -4.53 6.95 4.21
C ASP A 297 -5.64 7.96 3.83
N GLU A 298 -6.87 7.71 4.26
CA GLU A 298 -8.04 8.57 4.00
C GLU A 298 -7.75 10.03 4.38
N ASP A 299 -7.25 10.26 5.59
CA ASP A 299 -6.99 11.61 6.11
C ASP A 299 -5.93 12.36 5.29
N MET A 300 -4.83 11.71 4.89
CA MET A 300 -3.79 12.34 4.07
C MET A 300 -4.28 12.66 2.66
N VAL A 301 -5.05 11.75 2.06
CA VAL A 301 -5.60 11.97 0.71
C VAL A 301 -6.64 13.08 0.72
N MET A 302 -7.52 13.13 1.73
CA MET A 302 -8.52 14.19 1.88
C MET A 302 -7.88 15.56 2.08
N ARG A 303 -6.94 15.68 3.03
CA ARG A 303 -6.20 16.94 3.23
C ARG A 303 -5.37 17.33 2.01
N GLY A 304 -4.78 16.36 1.33
CA GLY A 304 -3.98 16.61 0.12
C GLY A 304 -4.84 17.08 -1.04
N TYR A 305 -6.06 16.55 -1.16
CA TYR A 305 -7.05 17.01 -2.14
C TYR A 305 -7.48 18.45 -1.87
N GLU A 306 -7.85 18.77 -0.63
CA GLU A 306 -8.21 20.15 -0.23
C GLU A 306 -7.07 21.14 -0.50
N ALA A 307 -5.84 20.78 -0.12
CA ALA A 307 -4.64 21.56 -0.40
C ALA A 307 -4.43 21.75 -1.92
N ALA A 308 -4.57 20.69 -2.72
CA ALA A 308 -4.44 20.76 -4.18
C ALA A 308 -5.52 21.63 -4.84
N VAL A 309 -6.74 21.68 -4.29
CA VAL A 309 -7.80 22.57 -4.75
C VAL A 309 -7.46 24.03 -4.43
N MET A 310 -6.94 24.31 -3.23
CA MET A 310 -6.53 25.66 -2.83
C MET A 310 -5.37 26.22 -3.68
N VAL A 311 -4.34 25.41 -3.98
CA VAL A 311 -3.22 25.84 -4.84
C VAL A 311 -3.70 26.19 -6.24
N ASP A 312 -4.60 25.37 -6.80
CA ASP A 312 -5.11 25.54 -8.15
C ASP A 312 -6.04 26.75 -8.27
N GLY A 313 -6.90 27.00 -7.26
CA GLY A 313 -7.76 28.18 -7.21
C GLY A 313 -7.00 29.51 -7.08
N GLY A 314 -5.76 29.48 -6.56
CA GLY A 314 -4.89 30.64 -6.46
C GLY A 314 -4.12 30.99 -7.75
N ASN A 315 -4.13 30.11 -8.75
CA ASN A 315 -3.38 30.30 -9.99
C ASN A 315 -4.31 30.83 -11.10
N SER A 316 -4.16 32.10 -11.48
CA SER A 316 -5.06 32.79 -12.45
C SER A 316 -4.91 32.32 -13.92
N GLY A 317 -4.27 31.18 -14.17
CA GLY A 317 -4.03 30.59 -15.49
C GLY A 317 -4.92 29.37 -15.78
N GLU A 318 -4.66 28.64 -16.88
CA GLU A 318 -5.29 27.33 -17.11
C GLU A 318 -5.03 26.42 -15.91
N SER A 319 -6.10 25.87 -15.32
CA SER A 319 -6.04 24.88 -14.24
C SER A 319 -5.28 23.64 -14.73
N THR A 320 -3.98 23.59 -14.44
CA THR A 320 -3.16 22.42 -14.72
C THR A 320 -3.35 21.42 -13.61
N THR A 321 -3.99 20.28 -13.89
CA THR A 321 -4.18 19.18 -12.92
C THR A 321 -2.86 18.50 -12.51
N TYR A 322 -1.72 18.97 -13.03
CA TYR A 322 -0.40 18.41 -12.76
C TYR A 322 0.17 18.98 -11.47
N LEU A 323 0.34 18.12 -10.47
CA LEU A 323 0.86 18.47 -9.15
C LEU A 323 2.39 18.30 -9.01
N GLY A 324 3.14 18.26 -10.12
CA GLY A 324 4.59 18.15 -10.06
C GLY A 324 5.32 19.48 -9.82
N GLY A 325 6.58 19.39 -9.40
CA GLY A 325 7.47 20.55 -9.26
C GLY A 325 7.04 21.50 -8.13
N GLN A 326 6.92 22.80 -8.42
CA GLN A 326 6.65 23.83 -7.42
C GLN A 326 5.23 23.73 -6.82
N MET A 327 4.24 23.26 -7.60
CA MET A 327 2.88 23.09 -7.09
C MET A 327 2.80 21.97 -6.07
N GLY A 328 3.47 20.85 -6.33
CA GLY A 328 3.59 19.74 -5.37
C GLY A 328 4.23 20.19 -4.05
N LYS A 329 5.31 20.97 -4.12
CA LYS A 329 5.95 21.54 -2.93
C LYS A 329 5.00 22.40 -2.09
N ARG A 330 4.21 23.29 -2.72
CA ARG A 330 3.20 24.09 -2.01
C ARG A 330 2.11 23.25 -1.36
N VAL A 331 1.66 22.19 -2.03
CA VAL A 331 0.69 21.25 -1.45
C VAL A 331 1.29 20.53 -0.24
N LEU A 332 2.55 20.11 -0.33
CA LEU A 332 3.27 19.49 0.79
C LEU A 332 3.48 20.44 1.96
N GLU A 333 3.87 21.68 1.71
CA GLU A 333 4.01 22.72 2.74
C GLU A 333 2.70 22.95 3.51
N MET A 334 1.56 22.96 2.79
CA MET A 334 0.24 23.04 3.42
C MET A 334 -0.14 21.76 4.20
N LEU A 335 0.33 20.59 3.76
CA LEU A 335 0.10 19.31 4.45
C LEU A 335 0.94 19.15 5.72
N SER A 336 2.17 19.68 5.71
CA SER A 336 3.08 19.68 6.86
C SER A 336 2.73 20.77 7.87
N GLY A 337 2.08 21.85 7.44
CA GLY A 337 1.60 22.95 8.28
C GLY A 337 2.74 23.61 9.05
N SER A 338 3.38 24.62 8.42
CA SER A 338 4.30 25.61 9.02
C SER A 338 5.42 25.07 9.92
#